data_AF-A0A7T8KB44-F1
#
_entry.id   AF-A0A7T8KB44-F1
#
_cell.length_a   1.000
_cell.length_b   1.000
_cell.length_c   1.000
_cell.angle_alpha   90.00
_cell.angle_beta   90.00
_cell.angle_gamma   90.00
#
_symmetry.space_group_name_H-M   'P 1'
#
loop_
_entity.id
_entity.type
_entity.pdbx_description
1 polymer ?
#
loop_
_entity_poly.entity_id
_entity_poly.type
_entity_poly.pdbx_seq_one_letter_code
_entity_poly.pdbx_strand_id
1 'polypeptide(L)'
;MPKFWAKEVWPSSSPDLNPLDYAVWGELERHACATPHPSVEALKASILEAWANMSSNFVVKSCRIFRRRVEAVIKAEGGHIEKK
;
A
#
# COMPACT_ATOMS: atom_id res chain seq x y z
N MET A 1 -16.90 11.84 -14.56
CA MET A 1 -15.45 11.65 -14.42
C MET A 1 -15.09 10.23 -14.84
N PRO A 2 -13.96 10.00 -15.53
CA PRO A 2 -13.50 8.64 -15.78
C PRO A 2 -13.30 7.90 -14.46
N LYS A 3 -13.68 6.61 -14.41
CA LYS A 3 -13.57 5.78 -13.21
C LYS A 3 -12.11 5.46 -12.84
N PHE A 4 -11.19 5.59 -13.80
CA PHE A 4 -9.78 5.29 -13.68
C PHE A 4 -8.93 6.34 -14.40
N TRP A 5 -7.70 6.52 -13.94
CA TRP A 5 -6.72 7.33 -14.67
C TRP A 5 -6.15 6.57 -15.85
N ALA A 6 -5.85 7.31 -16.93
CA ALA A 6 -5.13 6.75 -18.06
C ALA A 6 -3.71 6.37 -17.61
N LYS A 7 -3.11 5.37 -18.25
CA LYS A 7 -1.79 4.85 -17.88
C LYS A 7 -0.72 5.95 -17.90
N GLU A 8 -0.87 6.91 -18.80
CA GLU A 8 0.05 8.01 -19.05
C GLU A 8 0.02 9.07 -17.93
N VAL A 9 -1.03 9.06 -17.10
CA VAL A 9 -1.20 10.00 -15.98
C VAL A 9 -0.45 9.54 -14.74
N TRP A 10 -0.27 8.23 -14.56
CA TRP A 10 0.41 7.71 -13.37
C TRP A 10 1.94 7.85 -13.50
N PRO A 11 2.61 8.55 -12.57
CA PRO A 11 4.05 8.70 -12.63
C PRO A 11 4.79 7.37 -12.44
N SER A 12 5.86 7.15 -13.20
CA SER A 12 6.73 5.99 -13.03
C SER A 12 7.34 5.95 -11.63
N SER A 13 7.63 4.74 -11.11
CA SER A 13 8.37 4.55 -9.85
C SER A 13 7.78 5.31 -8.65
N SER A 14 6.45 5.33 -8.52
CA SER A 14 5.73 6.08 -7.48
C SER A 14 5.02 5.18 -6.45
N PRO A 15 5.76 4.34 -5.68
CA PRO A 15 5.16 3.55 -4.59
C PRO A 15 4.56 4.46 -3.51
N ASP A 16 5.10 5.67 -3.37
CA ASP A 16 4.56 6.73 -2.51
C ASP A 16 3.12 7.12 -2.83
N LEU A 17 2.62 6.79 -4.03
CA LEU A 17 1.26 7.13 -4.43
C LEU A 17 0.33 5.91 -4.49
N ASN A 18 0.85 4.68 -4.39
CA ASN A 18 0.03 3.48 -4.44
C ASN A 18 -0.37 3.01 -3.02
N PRO A 19 -1.67 3.02 -2.64
CA PRO A 19 -2.11 2.58 -1.32
C PRO A 19 -1.73 1.13 -0.98
N LEU A 20 -1.56 0.28 -1.99
CA LEU A 20 -1.06 -1.07 -1.76
C LEU A 20 0.39 -1.04 -1.26
N ASP A 21 1.24 -0.23 -1.89
CA ASP A 21 2.67 -0.13 -1.59
C ASP A 21 2.95 0.61 -0.28
N TYR A 22 2.36 1.79 -0.07
CA TYR A 22 2.67 2.59 1.13
C TYR A 22 1.94 2.14 2.39
N ALA A 23 0.99 1.20 2.32
CA ALA A 23 0.21 0.78 3.49
C ALA A 23 -0.13 -0.71 3.53
N VAL A 24 -0.84 -1.23 2.52
CA VAL A 24 -1.44 -2.58 2.61
C VAL A 24 -0.38 -3.67 2.71
N TRP A 25 0.69 -3.60 1.91
CA TRP A 25 1.77 -4.59 1.97
C TRP A 25 2.47 -4.61 3.32
N GLY A 26 2.75 -3.43 3.91
CA GLY A 26 3.35 -3.35 5.24
C GLY A 26 2.45 -3.92 6.34
N GLU A 27 1.13 -3.71 6.25
CA GLU A 27 0.18 -4.29 7.22
C GLU A 27 0.05 -5.81 7.07
N LEU A 28 0.02 -6.31 5.84
CA LEU A 28 0.04 -7.76 5.57
C LEU A 28 1.32 -8.40 6.07
N GLU A 29 2.48 -7.81 5.79
CA GLU A 29 3.77 -8.30 6.26
C GLU A 29 3.83 -8.33 7.79
N ARG A 30 3.40 -7.24 8.45
CA ARG A 30 3.39 -7.15 9.92
C ARG A 30 2.58 -8.27 10.58
N HIS A 31 1.50 -8.70 9.95
CA HIS A 31 0.62 -9.74 10.48
C HIS A 31 1.02 -11.15 10.03
N ALA A 32 1.20 -11.35 8.73
CA ALA A 32 1.50 -12.65 8.17
C ALA A 32 2.92 -13.10 8.55
N CYS A 33 3.88 -12.19 8.66
CA CYS A 33 5.28 -12.52 8.98
C CYS A 33 5.62 -12.31 10.47
N ALA A 34 4.62 -12.18 11.35
CA ALA A 34 4.85 -12.06 12.79
C ALA A 34 5.54 -13.30 13.41
N THR A 35 5.41 -14.46 12.75
CA THR A 35 6.06 -15.71 13.12
C THR A 35 6.70 -16.39 11.90
N PRO A 36 7.74 -17.24 12.10
CA PRO A 36 8.31 -18.04 11.02
C PRO A 36 7.32 -19.07 10.47
N HIS A 37 7.41 -19.34 9.17
CA HIS A 37 6.57 -20.34 8.48
C HIS A 37 7.40 -21.55 8.06
N PRO A 38 6.88 -22.79 8.23
CA PRO A 38 7.59 -24.01 7.86
C PRO A 38 7.58 -24.28 6.34
N SER A 39 6.72 -23.61 5.57
CA SER A 39 6.61 -23.78 4.13
C SER A 39 6.03 -22.54 3.44
N VAL A 40 6.12 -22.52 2.11
CA VAL A 40 5.51 -21.49 1.26
C VAL A 40 3.98 -21.53 1.36
N GLU A 41 3.40 -22.72 1.51
CA GLU A 41 1.95 -22.92 1.66
C GLU A 41 1.44 -22.33 2.98
N ALA A 42 2.18 -22.53 4.07
CA ALA A 42 1.87 -21.94 5.36
C ALA A 42 1.93 -20.40 5.30
N LEU A 43 2.96 -19.85 4.65
CA LEU A 43 3.06 -18.40 4.43
C LEU A 43 1.89 -17.86 3.61
N LYS A 44 1.52 -18.52 2.50
CA LYS A 44 0.35 -18.12 1.68
C LYS A 44 -0.94 -18.12 2.49
N ALA A 45 -1.16 -19.16 3.31
CA ALA A 45 -2.33 -19.24 4.18
C ALA A 45 -2.36 -18.08 5.19
N SER A 46 -1.22 -17.76 5.79
CA SER A 46 -1.10 -16.65 6.74
C SER A 46 -1.35 -15.27 6.09
N ILE A 47 -0.88 -15.06 4.85
CA ILE A 47 -1.17 -13.83 4.09
C ILE A 47 -2.68 -13.71 3.80
N LEU A 48 -3.33 -14.81 3.40
CA LEU A 48 -4.78 -14.80 3.14
C LEU A 48 -5.59 -14.54 4.41
N GLU A 49 -5.17 -15.09 5.55
CA GLU A 49 -5.77 -14.81 6.85
C GLU A 49 -5.59 -13.35 7.26
N ALA A 50 -4.39 -12.80 7.13
CA ALA A 50 -4.10 -11.39 7.41
C ALA A 50 -4.94 -10.47 6.52
N TRP A 51 -5.12 -10.82 5.24
CA TRP A 51 -5.98 -10.10 4.32
C TRP A 51 -7.45 -10.14 4.76
N ALA A 52 -7.97 -11.32 5.08
CA ALA A 52 -9.37 -11.49 5.52
C ALA A 52 -9.67 -10.74 6.83
N ASN A 53 -8.69 -10.65 7.73
CA ASN A 53 -8.80 -9.95 9.00
C ASN A 53 -8.50 -8.44 8.90
N MET A 54 -8.04 -7.94 7.75
CA MET A 54 -7.74 -6.53 7.56
C MET A 54 -9.02 -5.70 7.64
N SER A 55 -9.05 -4.72 8.55
CA SER A 55 -10.26 -3.91 8.74
C SER A 55 -10.54 -3.03 7.53
N SER A 56 -11.81 -2.96 7.11
CA SER A 56 -12.24 -2.03 6.05
C SER A 56 -11.92 -0.57 6.39
N ASN A 57 -11.90 -0.21 7.68
CA ASN A 57 -11.53 1.12 8.15
C ASN A 57 -10.05 1.44 7.84
N PHE A 58 -9.15 0.47 7.99
CA PHE A 58 -7.74 0.63 7.60
C PHE A 58 -7.63 0.93 6.10
N VAL A 59 -8.28 0.13 5.25
CA VAL A 59 -8.28 0.34 3.79
C VAL A 59 -8.82 1.72 3.41
N VAL A 60 -9.95 2.12 3.98
CA VAL A 60 -10.56 3.44 3.74
C VAL A 60 -9.61 4.57 4.18
N LYS A 61 -8.97 4.45 5.36
CA LYS A 61 -7.99 5.44 5.82
C LYS A 61 -6.78 5.52 4.89
N SER A 62 -6.24 4.39 4.45
CA SER A 62 -5.12 4.34 3.50
C SER A 62 -5.47 5.05 2.20
N CYS A 63 -6.66 4.82 1.64
CA CYS A 63 -7.13 5.54 0.45
C CYS A 63 -7.36 7.04 0.70
N ARG A 64 -7.87 7.44 1.88
CA ARG A 64 -8.08 8.85 2.22
C ARG A 64 -6.78 9.65 2.33
N ILE A 65 -5.67 8.99 2.70
CA ILE A 65 -4.35 9.61 2.81
C ILE A 65 -3.76 9.94 1.43
N PHE A 66 -4.23 9.30 0.35
CA PHE A 66 -3.72 9.47 -1.02
C PHE A 66 -3.55 10.94 -1.42
N ARG A 67 -4.57 11.79 -1.22
CA ARG A 67 -4.51 13.21 -1.57
C ARG A 67 -3.35 13.94 -0.88
N ARG A 68 -3.16 13.69 0.42
CA ARG A 68 -2.07 14.31 1.20
C ARG A 68 -0.69 13.88 0.67
N ARG A 69 -0.57 12.64 0.21
CA ARG A 69 0.68 12.12 -0.38
C ARG A 69 0.95 12.76 -1.73
N VAL A 70 -0.06 12.91 -2.59
CA VAL A 70 0.06 13.66 -3.84
C VAL A 70 0.55 15.09 -3.59
N GLU A 71 -0.05 15.80 -2.64
CA GLU A 71 0.38 17.15 -2.26
C GLU A 71 1.83 17.18 -1.78
N ALA A 72 2.26 16.18 -1.00
CA ALA A 72 3.64 16.07 -0.55
C ALA A 72 4.62 15.80 -1.71
N VAL A 73 4.26 14.94 -2.66
CA VAL A 73 5.07 14.67 -3.87
C VAL A 73 5.18 15.92 -4.74
N ILE A 74 4.10 16.69 -4.91
CA ILE A 74 4.12 17.97 -5.63
C ILE A 74 5.06 18.95 -4.92
N LYS A 75 4.99 19.05 -3.59
CA LYS A 75 5.89 19.90 -2.78
C LYS A 75 7.35 19.45 -2.88
N ALA A 76 7.59 18.17 -3.08
CA ALA A 76 8.91 17.59 -3.32
C ALA A 76 9.35 17.66 -4.79
N GLU A 77 8.61 18.36 -5.66
CA GLU A 77 8.89 18.48 -7.10
C GLU A 77 9.01 17.11 -7.80
N GLY A 78 8.19 16.14 -7.38
CA GLY A 78 8.23 14.76 -7.88
C GLY A 78 9.21 13.85 -7.14
N GLY A 79 9.92 14.36 -6.12
CA GLY A 79 10.79 13.57 -5.27
C GLY A 79 10.07 12.63 -4.31
N HIS A 80 10.83 11.69 -3.73
CA HIS A 80 10.35 10.74 -2.72
C HIS A 80 9.97 11.45 -1.42
N ILE A 81 8.89 10.98 -0.78
CA ILE A 81 8.36 11.60 0.44
C ILE A 81 8.58 10.76 1.71
N GLU A 82 8.87 9.47 1.57
CA GLU A 82 9.25 8.61 2.70
C GLU A 82 10.75 8.70 3.00
N LYS A 83 11.10 8.72 4.28
CA LYS A 83 12.49 8.65 4.73
C LYS A 83 12.93 7.19 4.75
N LYS A 84 14.12 6.91 4.19
CA LYS A 84 14.80 5.63 4.34
C LYS A 84 15.38 5.46 5.74
#